data_AF-A0A924YBR1-F1
#
_entry.id   AF-A0A924YBR1-F1
#
_cell.length_a   1.000
_cell.length_b   1.000
_cell.length_c   1.000
_cell.angle_alpha   90.00
_cell.angle_beta   90.00
_cell.angle_gamma   90.00
#
_symmetry.space_group_name_H-M   'P 1'
#
loop_
_entity.id
_entity.type
_entity.pdbx_description
1 polymer ?
#
loop_
_entity_poly.entity_id
_entity_poly.type
_entity_poly.pdbx_seq_one_letter_code
_entity_poly.pdbx_strand_id
1 'polypeptide(L)'
;MADIRTFDWGRKGADRAVRAYNNARRTATWEYLTFDPLRIMWRFLHAALSAWLAMGVFIFISYDARLPLQRFANSIMVGLTFGVMFGMLVLIAGEYPMRLSTLWPRPKRVVIWGILSAVWGALTWGVYHFFLLYRTEASWLMLLLAGISLALGFFLTAILNLSKWIAVLVTVISIYLPIYAAYQRFLDPTWLRGWPLDFGPILYFRQPSDVFILAIPFVLLLAFGGHWGLVRGGN
;
A
#
# COMPACT_ATOMS: atom_id res chain seq x y z
N MET A 1 12.38 67.94 -4.17
CA MET A 1 11.70 66.62 -4.27
C MET A 1 12.46 65.66 -3.37
N ALA A 2 11.88 65.28 -2.23
CA ALA A 2 12.51 64.34 -1.30
C ALA A 2 12.01 62.92 -1.59
N ASP A 3 12.96 62.02 -1.86
CA ASP A 3 12.76 60.59 -2.16
C ASP A 3 12.46 59.84 -0.85
N ILE A 4 11.18 59.50 -0.64
CA ILE A 4 10.73 58.72 0.53
C ILE A 4 11.06 57.25 0.26
N ARG A 5 12.27 56.84 0.66
CA ARG A 5 12.64 55.42 0.73
C ARG A 5 11.96 54.80 1.94
N THR A 6 10.82 54.15 1.73
CA THR A 6 10.18 53.32 2.75
C THR A 6 11.13 52.19 3.17
N PHE A 7 11.53 52.20 4.43
CA PHE A 7 12.58 51.37 5.01
C PHE A 7 12.04 49.94 5.28
N ASP A 8 12.38 48.98 4.41
CA ASP A 8 11.86 47.59 4.32
C ASP A 8 12.36 46.60 5.42
N TRP A 9 12.59 47.06 6.65
CA TRP A 9 13.20 46.21 7.69
C TRP A 9 12.27 45.13 8.24
N GLY A 10 10.96 45.40 8.27
CA GLY A 10 9.96 44.43 8.73
C GLY A 10 9.88 43.19 7.83
N ARG A 11 9.98 43.37 6.51
CA ARG A 11 9.81 42.28 5.54
C ARG A 11 10.98 41.30 5.57
N LYS A 12 12.22 41.82 5.62
CA LYS A 12 13.44 41.00 5.72
C LYS A 12 13.53 40.21 7.03
N GLY A 13 12.92 40.71 8.11
CA GLY A 13 12.79 39.99 9.39
C GLY A 13 11.77 38.85 9.31
N ALA A 14 10.57 39.14 8.79
CA ALA A 14 9.51 38.15 8.61
C ALA A 14 9.94 36.98 7.72
N ASP A 15 10.61 37.24 6.59
CA ASP A 15 11.09 36.20 5.68
C ASP A 15 12.15 35.28 6.34
N ARG A 16 12.99 35.84 7.23
CA ARG A 16 13.96 35.04 8.00
C ARG A 16 13.26 34.13 9.01
N ALA A 17 12.28 34.65 9.74
CA ALA A 17 11.50 33.87 10.69
C ALA A 17 10.71 32.74 10.01
N VAL A 18 10.06 33.01 8.87
CA VAL A 18 9.32 32.00 8.09
C VAL A 18 10.26 30.91 7.57
N ARG A 19 11.45 31.26 7.08
CA ARG A 19 12.46 30.28 6.66
C ARG A 19 12.96 29.43 7.82
N ALA A 20 13.27 30.04 8.96
CA ALA A 20 13.71 29.32 10.17
C ALA A 20 12.64 28.33 10.65
N TYR A 21 11.38 28.75 10.71
CA TYR A 21 10.24 27.89 11.05
C TYR A 21 10.09 26.72 10.06
N ASN A 22 10.16 26.99 8.74
CA ASN A 22 10.05 25.95 7.72
C ASN A 22 11.21 24.94 7.78
N ASN A 23 12.43 25.40 8.06
CA ASN A 23 13.58 24.52 8.23
C ASN A 23 13.44 23.64 9.49
N ALA A 24 13.06 24.23 10.63
CA ALA A 24 12.80 23.48 11.86
C ALA A 24 11.73 22.40 11.65
N ARG A 25 10.63 22.74 10.94
CA ARG A 25 9.56 21.78 10.61
C ARG A 25 10.04 20.63 9.72
N ARG A 26 10.96 20.89 8.79
CA ARG A 26 11.55 19.85 7.93
C ARG A 26 12.44 18.90 8.74
N THR A 27 13.32 19.45 9.59
CA THR A 27 14.17 18.63 10.47
C THR A 27 13.32 17.76 11.40
N ALA A 28 12.31 18.35 12.04
CA ALA A 28 11.36 17.60 12.85
C ALA A 28 10.66 16.49 12.06
N THR A 29 10.24 16.76 10.81
CA THR A 29 9.60 15.73 9.97
C THR A 29 10.47 14.48 9.83
N TRP A 30 11.79 14.64 9.63
CA TRP A 30 12.72 13.52 9.56
C TRP A 30 12.88 12.80 10.89
N GLU A 31 13.00 13.54 11.99
CA GLU A 31 13.10 12.96 13.34
C GLU A 31 11.88 12.12 13.71
N TYR A 32 10.66 12.60 13.42
CA TYR A 32 9.43 11.83 13.70
C TYR A 32 9.29 10.58 12.80
N LEU A 33 9.81 10.63 11.57
CA LEU A 33 9.81 9.47 10.68
C LEU A 33 10.79 8.38 11.12
N THR A 34 11.90 8.74 11.76
CA THR A 34 12.93 7.79 12.21
C THR A 34 12.85 7.45 13.70
N PHE A 35 11.99 8.13 14.47
CA PHE A 35 11.76 7.84 15.88
C PHE A 35 11.35 6.37 16.08
N ASP A 36 11.84 5.69 17.11
CA ASP A 36 11.54 4.26 17.36
C ASP A 36 11.74 3.37 16.10
N PRO A 37 12.99 3.23 15.61
CA PRO A 37 13.29 2.49 14.40
C PRO A 37 12.99 0.99 14.52
N LEU A 38 13.06 0.44 15.74
CA LEU A 38 12.75 -0.97 16.01
C LEU A 38 11.29 -1.28 15.72
N ARG A 39 10.36 -0.40 16.10
CA ARG A 39 8.95 -0.57 15.76
C ARG A 39 8.69 -0.53 14.26
N ILE A 40 9.34 0.38 13.53
CA ILE A 40 9.22 0.49 12.06
C ILE A 40 9.74 -0.81 11.42
N MET A 41 10.91 -1.27 11.87
CA MET A 41 11.52 -2.51 11.40
C MET A 41 10.59 -3.71 11.65
N TRP A 42 10.03 -3.86 12.85
CA TRP A 42 9.11 -4.96 13.15
C TRP A 42 7.83 -4.90 12.32
N ARG A 43 7.26 -3.70 12.13
CA ARG A 43 6.06 -3.54 11.31
C ARG A 43 6.34 -3.91 9.85
N PHE A 44 7.49 -3.49 9.31
CA PHE A 44 7.95 -3.89 7.99
C PHE A 44 8.16 -5.41 7.90
N LEU A 45 8.89 -6.01 8.83
CA LEU A 45 9.22 -7.44 8.81
C LEU A 45 7.96 -8.32 8.86
N HIS A 46 7.01 -8.02 9.74
CA HIS A 46 5.76 -8.78 9.82
C HIS A 46 4.90 -8.64 8.55
N ALA A 47 4.78 -7.42 8.01
CA ALA A 47 4.10 -7.19 6.75
C ALA A 47 4.78 -7.94 5.60
N ALA A 48 6.11 -7.86 5.50
CA ALA A 48 6.86 -8.49 4.42
C ALA A 48 6.82 -10.02 4.49
N LEU A 49 7.00 -10.62 5.68
CA LEU A 49 6.94 -12.07 5.85
C LEU A 49 5.54 -12.63 5.57
N SER A 50 4.49 -11.97 6.07
CA SER A 50 3.12 -12.41 5.80
C SER A 50 2.76 -12.35 4.32
N ALA A 51 3.15 -11.27 3.63
CA ALA A 51 2.92 -11.10 2.20
C ALA A 51 3.78 -12.03 1.35
N TRP A 52 5.01 -12.32 1.78
CA TRP A 52 5.84 -13.35 1.18
C TRP A 52 5.17 -14.71 1.24
N LEU A 53 4.70 -15.13 2.42
CA LEU A 53 4.01 -16.41 2.58
C LEU A 53 2.70 -16.44 1.80
N ALA A 54 1.88 -15.39 1.89
CA ALA A 54 0.61 -15.30 1.20
C ALA A 54 0.79 -15.44 -0.32
N MET A 55 1.66 -14.61 -0.91
CA MET A 55 1.91 -14.64 -2.35
C MET A 55 2.64 -15.91 -2.76
N GLY A 56 3.68 -16.33 -2.02
CA GLY A 56 4.44 -17.55 -2.32
C GLY A 56 3.57 -18.80 -2.35
N VAL A 57 2.70 -18.99 -1.36
CA VAL A 57 1.74 -20.11 -1.35
C VAL A 57 0.74 -19.99 -2.49
N PHE A 58 0.21 -18.78 -2.75
CA PHE A 58 -0.70 -18.55 -3.87
C PHE A 58 -0.07 -18.93 -5.22
N ILE A 59 1.20 -18.55 -5.46
CA ILE A 59 1.94 -18.92 -6.67
C ILE A 59 2.19 -20.41 -6.73
N PHE A 60 2.61 -21.01 -5.62
CA PHE A 60 2.94 -22.43 -5.59
C PHE A 60 1.74 -23.31 -5.97
N ILE A 61 0.53 -22.90 -5.57
CA ILE A 61 -0.71 -23.60 -5.89
C ILE A 61 -1.18 -23.27 -7.31
N SER A 62 -1.19 -21.99 -7.69
CA SER A 62 -1.84 -21.52 -8.92
C SER A 62 -0.96 -21.67 -10.15
N TYR A 63 0.36 -21.56 -10.02
CA TYR A 63 1.29 -21.55 -11.16
C TYR A 63 1.52 -22.95 -11.72
N ASP A 64 1.19 -23.12 -13.00
CA ASP A 64 1.35 -24.40 -13.70
C ASP A 64 2.69 -24.46 -14.45
N ALA A 65 3.72 -24.95 -13.75
CA ALA A 65 5.01 -25.23 -14.37
C ALA A 65 5.14 -26.72 -14.66
N ARG A 66 5.72 -27.07 -15.82
CA ARG A 66 6.04 -28.46 -16.16
C ARG A 66 7.03 -29.11 -15.19
N LEU A 67 7.90 -28.30 -14.58
CA LEU A 67 8.92 -28.76 -13.64
C LEU A 67 8.59 -28.29 -12.20
N PRO A 68 8.46 -29.21 -11.23
CA PRO A 68 8.16 -28.85 -9.83
C PRO A 68 9.18 -27.91 -9.20
N LEU A 69 10.48 -28.07 -9.52
CA LEU A 69 11.55 -27.21 -8.99
C LEU A 69 11.42 -25.76 -9.49
N GLN A 70 11.03 -25.57 -10.75
CA GLN A 70 10.81 -24.23 -11.32
C GLN A 70 9.63 -23.54 -10.64
N ARG A 71 8.52 -24.26 -10.39
CA ARG A 71 7.37 -23.73 -9.64
C ARG A 71 7.77 -23.26 -8.25
N PHE A 72 8.55 -24.07 -7.54
CA PHE A 72 9.05 -23.73 -6.21
C PHE A 72 9.95 -22.48 -6.22
N ALA A 73 10.92 -22.43 -7.14
CA ALA A 73 11.82 -21.29 -7.28
C ALA A 73 11.06 -19.98 -7.60
N ASN A 74 10.13 -20.03 -8.55
CA ASN A 74 9.30 -18.87 -8.90
C ASN A 74 8.43 -18.40 -7.73
N SER A 75 7.88 -19.35 -6.95
CA SER A 75 7.06 -19.03 -5.77
C SER A 75 7.86 -18.29 -4.70
N ILE A 76 9.10 -18.73 -4.43
CA ILE A 76 10.00 -18.05 -3.49
C ILE A 76 10.34 -16.65 -4.00
N MET A 77 10.79 -16.54 -5.26
CA MET A 77 11.22 -15.29 -5.85
C MET A 77 10.09 -14.25 -5.87
N VAL A 78 8.95 -14.60 -6.47
CA VAL A 78 7.80 -13.69 -6.58
C VAL A 78 7.27 -13.34 -5.20
N GLY A 79 7.14 -14.33 -4.32
CA GLY A 79 6.68 -14.09 -2.96
C GLY A 79 7.60 -13.11 -2.24
N LEU A 80 8.92 -13.29 -2.29
CA LEU A 80 9.86 -12.45 -1.56
C LEU A 80 9.86 -11.01 -2.09
N THR A 81 9.84 -10.84 -3.42
CA THR A 81 9.75 -9.50 -4.03
C THR A 81 8.43 -8.82 -3.67
N PHE A 82 7.30 -9.54 -3.75
CA PHE A 82 6.00 -9.03 -3.34
C PHE A 82 5.98 -8.67 -1.85
N GLY A 83 6.58 -9.51 -1.00
CA GLY A 83 6.71 -9.30 0.43
C GLY A 83 7.43 -7.99 0.76
N VAL A 84 8.60 -7.76 0.17
CA VAL A 84 9.37 -6.51 0.37
C VAL A 84 8.56 -5.29 -0.08
N MET A 85 7.93 -5.37 -1.25
CA MET A 85 7.10 -4.27 -1.80
C MET A 85 5.90 -3.96 -0.89
N PHE A 86 5.21 -5.00 -0.42
CA PHE A 86 4.08 -4.87 0.50
C PHE A 86 4.50 -4.35 1.87
N GLY A 87 5.65 -4.79 2.41
CA GLY A 87 6.21 -4.26 3.65
C GLY A 87 6.42 -2.74 3.57
N MET A 88 6.97 -2.26 2.45
CA MET A 88 7.12 -0.81 2.20
C MET A 88 5.75 -0.11 2.06
N LEU A 89 4.79 -0.75 1.36
CA LEU A 89 3.43 -0.22 1.24
C LEU A 89 2.79 0.02 2.61
N VAL A 90 2.92 -0.92 3.54
CA VAL A 90 2.37 -0.81 4.90
C VAL A 90 2.98 0.37 5.66
N LEU A 91 4.28 0.64 5.48
CA LEU A 91 4.91 1.82 6.09
C LEU A 91 4.38 3.13 5.49
N ILE A 92 4.31 3.20 4.16
CA ILE A 92 3.86 4.39 3.41
C ILE A 92 2.38 4.69 3.68
N ALA A 93 1.52 3.67 3.66
CA ALA A 93 0.08 3.82 3.83
C ALA A 93 -0.35 3.89 5.30
N GLY A 94 0.38 3.21 6.20
CA GLY A 94 -0.01 3.04 7.60
C GLY A 94 0.82 3.85 8.59
N GLU A 95 2.12 3.63 8.62
CA GLU A 95 3.00 4.13 9.70
C GLU A 95 3.32 5.62 9.54
N TYR A 96 3.76 6.05 8.36
CA TYR A 96 4.20 7.43 8.13
C TYR A 96 3.06 8.47 8.23
N PRO A 97 1.85 8.25 7.70
CA PRO A 97 0.74 9.20 7.87
C PRO A 97 0.33 9.34 9.34
N MET A 98 0.42 8.26 10.12
CA MET A 98 0.08 8.28 11.54
C MET A 98 1.10 9.08 12.35
N ARG A 99 2.40 8.91 12.08
CA ARG A 99 3.49 9.66 12.74
C ARG A 99 3.49 11.15 12.42
N LEU A 100 3.17 11.49 11.17
CA LEU A 100 3.10 12.89 10.74
C LEU A 100 1.76 13.56 11.08
N SER A 101 0.88 12.88 11.82
CA SER A 101 -0.44 13.41 12.22
C SER A 101 -0.36 14.73 12.98
N THR A 102 0.65 14.88 13.84
CA THR A 102 0.85 16.08 14.65
C THR A 102 1.46 17.23 13.85
N LEU A 103 2.27 16.92 12.82
CA LEU A 103 3.03 17.91 12.08
C LEU A 103 2.32 18.42 10.82
N TRP A 104 1.47 17.62 10.19
CA TRP A 104 0.88 17.92 8.88
C TRP A 104 -0.63 18.10 8.98
N PRO A 105 -1.19 19.15 8.36
CA PRO A 105 -2.64 19.32 8.32
C PRO A 105 -3.28 18.15 7.57
N ARG A 106 -4.43 17.68 8.09
CA ARG A 106 -5.17 16.53 7.59
C ARG A 106 -5.32 16.47 6.04
N PRO A 107 -5.74 17.53 5.33
CA PRO A 107 -5.94 17.44 3.88
C PRO A 107 -4.63 17.18 3.12
N LYS A 108 -3.56 17.91 3.47
CA LYS A 108 -2.24 17.72 2.84
C LYS A 108 -1.72 16.31 3.03
N ARG A 109 -1.90 15.77 4.24
CA ARG A 109 -1.52 14.41 4.59
C ARG A 109 -2.30 13.37 3.78
N VAL A 110 -3.63 13.53 3.67
CA VAL A 110 -4.48 12.62 2.90
C VAL A 110 -4.09 12.60 1.44
N VAL A 111 -3.88 13.77 0.82
CA VAL A 111 -3.52 13.85 -0.61
C VAL A 111 -2.17 13.20 -0.88
N ILE A 112 -1.13 13.58 -0.14
CA ILE A 112 0.24 13.12 -0.45
C ILE A 112 0.41 11.64 -0.16
N TRP A 113 -0.03 11.17 1.00
CA TRP A 113 0.09 9.76 1.33
C TRP A 113 -0.89 8.90 0.54
N GLY A 114 -2.09 9.41 0.21
CA GLY A 114 -3.02 8.72 -0.68
C GLY A 114 -2.41 8.46 -2.06
N ILE A 115 -1.79 9.48 -2.67
CA ILE A 115 -1.11 9.33 -3.97
C ILE A 115 0.08 8.37 -3.86
N LEU A 116 0.96 8.57 -2.87
CA LEU A 116 2.15 7.72 -2.70
C LEU A 116 1.78 6.26 -2.48
N SER A 117 0.79 5.99 -1.63
CA SER A 117 0.34 4.62 -1.38
C SER A 117 -0.35 4.00 -2.58
N ALA A 118 -1.15 4.77 -3.34
CA ALA A 118 -1.77 4.27 -4.57
C ALA A 118 -0.71 3.88 -5.62
N VAL A 119 0.28 4.74 -5.85
CA VAL A 119 1.39 4.48 -6.79
C VAL A 119 2.21 3.28 -6.32
N TRP A 120 2.56 3.22 -5.04
CA TRP A 120 3.36 2.10 -4.51
C TRP A 120 2.59 0.78 -4.52
N GLY A 121 1.29 0.81 -4.25
CA GLY A 121 0.41 -0.35 -4.38
C GLY A 121 0.33 -0.82 -5.84
N ALA A 122 0.27 0.11 -6.80
CA ALA A 122 0.26 -0.22 -8.22
C ALA A 122 1.56 -0.90 -8.65
N LEU A 123 2.70 -0.39 -8.19
CA LEU A 123 4.01 -1.01 -8.41
C LEU A 123 4.10 -2.41 -7.79
N THR A 124 3.51 -2.59 -6.60
CA THR A 124 3.48 -3.89 -5.91
C THR A 124 2.75 -4.94 -6.75
N TRP A 125 1.61 -4.59 -7.36
CA TRP A 125 0.92 -5.47 -8.32
C TRP A 125 1.66 -5.60 -9.65
N GLY A 126 2.29 -4.53 -10.12
CA GLY A 126 3.09 -4.53 -11.35
C GLY A 126 4.23 -5.56 -11.29
N VAL A 127 4.90 -5.68 -10.14
CA VAL A 127 5.90 -6.72 -9.89
C VAL A 127 5.32 -8.11 -10.08
N TYR A 128 4.16 -8.41 -9.49
CA TYR A 128 3.50 -9.71 -9.65
C TYR A 128 3.21 -10.00 -11.14
N HIS A 129 2.61 -9.05 -11.86
CA HIS A 129 2.30 -9.22 -13.29
C HIS A 129 3.55 -9.40 -14.15
N PHE A 130 4.60 -8.62 -13.88
CA PHE A 130 5.85 -8.67 -14.61
C PHE A 130 6.55 -10.02 -14.46
N PHE A 131 6.65 -10.55 -13.24
CA PHE A 131 7.40 -11.79 -12.99
C PHE A 131 6.62 -13.07 -13.37
N LEU A 132 5.30 -13.09 -13.24
CA LEU A 132 4.53 -14.33 -13.45
C LEU A 132 4.05 -14.56 -14.86
N LEU A 133 3.57 -13.51 -15.50
CA LEU A 133 2.81 -13.70 -16.73
C LEU A 133 3.69 -13.56 -17.96
N TYR A 134 4.86 -12.92 -17.84
CA TYR A 134 5.59 -12.36 -18.99
C TYR A 134 4.64 -11.58 -19.94
N ARG A 135 3.45 -11.18 -19.45
CA ARG A 135 2.44 -10.42 -20.17
C ARG A 135 2.60 -8.99 -19.73
N THR A 136 3.09 -8.18 -20.65
CA THR A 136 3.23 -6.73 -20.50
C THR A 136 1.90 -5.98 -20.65
N GLU A 137 0.79 -6.68 -20.88
CA GLU A 137 -0.51 -6.10 -21.22
C GLU A 137 -1.37 -5.71 -20.01
N ALA A 138 -0.84 -5.78 -18.78
CA ALA A 138 -1.59 -5.32 -17.61
C ALA A 138 -1.89 -3.82 -17.74
N SER A 139 -3.17 -3.47 -17.88
CA SER A 139 -3.61 -2.07 -17.95
C SER A 139 -3.12 -1.31 -16.72
N TRP A 140 -2.45 -0.17 -16.93
CA TRP A 140 -1.96 0.65 -15.83
C TRP A 140 -3.07 1.08 -14.86
N LEU A 141 -4.28 1.29 -15.40
CA LEU A 141 -5.44 1.68 -14.62
C LEU A 141 -5.94 0.55 -13.71
N MET A 142 -5.85 -0.70 -14.17
CA MET A 142 -6.10 -1.89 -13.35
C MET A 142 -5.08 -1.98 -12.22
N LEU A 143 -3.79 -1.82 -12.53
CA LEU A 143 -2.73 -1.83 -11.52
C LEU A 143 -2.93 -0.73 -10.48
N LEU A 144 -3.33 0.47 -10.91
CA LEU A 144 -3.65 1.57 -10.02
C LEU A 144 -4.85 1.26 -9.12
N LEU A 145 -5.94 0.73 -9.67
CA LEU A 145 -7.13 0.36 -8.89
C LEU A 145 -6.81 -0.73 -7.86
N ALA A 146 -6.07 -1.76 -8.28
CA ALA A 146 -5.57 -2.83 -7.41
C ALA A 146 -4.59 -2.29 -6.35
N GLY A 147 -3.79 -1.29 -6.71
CA GLY A 147 -2.86 -0.63 -5.80
C GLY A 147 -3.58 0.19 -4.74
N ILE A 148 -4.59 0.97 -5.15
CA ILE A 148 -5.46 1.72 -4.25
C ILE A 148 -6.14 0.75 -3.27
N SER A 149 -6.70 -0.35 -3.77
CA SER A 149 -7.37 -1.32 -2.91
C SER A 149 -6.44 -2.00 -1.90
N LEU A 150 -5.20 -2.29 -2.32
CA LEU A 150 -4.15 -2.84 -1.47
C LEU A 150 -3.75 -1.87 -0.34
N ALA A 151 -3.69 -0.57 -0.65
CA ALA A 151 -3.33 0.47 0.29
C ALA A 151 -4.48 0.91 1.21
N LEU A 152 -5.73 0.82 0.73
CA LEU A 152 -6.88 1.55 1.29
C LEU A 152 -7.12 1.22 2.77
N GLY A 153 -7.07 -0.06 3.15
CA GLY A 153 -7.31 -0.44 4.55
C GLY A 153 -6.27 0.10 5.52
N PHE A 154 -4.99 0.09 5.14
CA PHE A 154 -3.91 0.66 5.95
C PHE A 154 -4.01 2.19 6.03
N PHE A 155 -4.34 2.82 4.91
CA PHE A 155 -4.51 4.25 4.82
C PHE A 155 -5.69 4.75 5.67
N LEU A 156 -6.85 4.11 5.56
CA LEU A 156 -8.02 4.42 6.39
C LEU A 156 -7.73 4.22 7.88
N THR A 157 -7.01 3.15 8.22
CA THR A 157 -6.58 2.91 9.61
C THR A 157 -5.73 4.06 10.15
N ALA A 158 -4.78 4.57 9.35
CA ALA A 158 -3.89 5.65 9.77
C ALA A 158 -4.58 7.03 9.85
N ILE A 159 -5.59 7.28 9.01
CA ILE A 159 -6.31 8.56 8.99
C ILE A 159 -7.41 8.60 10.06
N LEU A 160 -8.12 7.48 10.26
CA LEU A 160 -9.27 7.40 11.16
C LEU A 160 -8.95 6.84 12.55
N ASN A 161 -7.70 6.40 12.79
CA ASN A 161 -7.28 5.75 14.04
C ASN A 161 -8.18 4.57 14.42
N LEU A 162 -8.46 3.68 13.46
CA LEU A 162 -9.35 2.55 13.66
C LEU A 162 -8.82 1.59 14.73
N SER A 163 -9.72 0.94 15.47
CA SER A 163 -9.34 -0.15 16.35
C SER A 163 -8.73 -1.31 15.56
N LYS A 164 -7.86 -2.08 16.18
CA LYS A 164 -6.99 -3.05 15.51
C LYS A 164 -7.78 -4.11 14.73
N TRP A 165 -8.87 -4.60 15.31
CA TRP A 165 -9.73 -5.60 14.68
C TRP A 165 -10.55 -5.02 13.53
N ILE A 166 -11.07 -3.79 13.69
CA ILE A 166 -11.78 -3.09 12.63
C ILE A 166 -10.82 -2.79 11.47
N ALA A 167 -9.58 -2.38 11.77
CA ALA A 167 -8.53 -2.14 10.79
C ALA A 167 -8.22 -3.39 9.95
N VAL A 168 -8.11 -4.56 10.59
CA VAL A 168 -7.93 -5.84 9.89
C VAL A 168 -9.13 -6.12 8.97
N LEU A 169 -10.37 -6.02 9.47
CA LEU A 169 -11.56 -6.28 8.66
C LEU A 169 -11.68 -5.32 7.46
N VAL A 170 -11.44 -4.02 7.68
CA VAL A 170 -11.46 -3.02 6.60
C VAL A 170 -10.38 -3.32 5.57
N THR A 171 -9.17 -3.71 5.99
CA THR A 171 -8.13 -4.15 5.04
C THR A 171 -8.54 -5.40 4.28
N VAL A 172 -9.12 -6.40 4.93
CA VAL A 172 -9.58 -7.62 4.26
C VAL A 172 -10.61 -7.29 3.18
N ILE A 173 -11.64 -6.52 3.53
CA ILE A 173 -12.70 -6.13 2.60
C ILE A 173 -12.13 -5.29 1.46
N SER A 174 -11.24 -4.33 1.78
CA SER A 174 -10.64 -3.44 0.79
C SER A 174 -9.83 -4.18 -0.26
N ILE A 175 -9.07 -5.21 0.14
CA ILE A 175 -8.25 -6.00 -0.79
C ILE A 175 -9.11 -7.04 -1.52
N TYR A 176 -9.97 -7.76 -0.80
CA TYR A 176 -10.73 -8.88 -1.36
C TYR A 176 -11.76 -8.44 -2.40
N LEU A 177 -12.53 -7.38 -2.13
CA LEU A 177 -13.61 -6.95 -3.03
C LEU A 177 -13.13 -6.68 -4.47
N PRO A 178 -12.08 -5.88 -4.72
CA PRO A 178 -11.58 -5.66 -6.08
C PRO A 178 -10.94 -6.90 -6.70
N ILE A 179 -10.31 -7.80 -5.92
CA ILE A 179 -9.84 -9.09 -6.45
C ILE A 179 -11.04 -9.91 -6.97
N TYR A 180 -12.08 -10.03 -6.16
CA TYR A 180 -13.30 -10.75 -6.53
C TYR A 180 -14.01 -10.09 -7.72
N ALA A 181 -14.18 -8.77 -7.70
CA ALA A 181 -14.84 -8.02 -8.77
C ALA A 181 -14.09 -8.14 -10.11
N ALA A 182 -12.75 -8.02 -10.09
CA ALA A 182 -11.92 -8.22 -11.28
C ALA A 182 -12.01 -9.66 -11.80
N TYR A 183 -12.07 -10.64 -10.90
CA TYR A 183 -12.24 -12.04 -11.28
C TYR A 183 -13.61 -12.35 -11.89
N GLN A 184 -14.69 -11.85 -11.28
CA GLN A 184 -16.05 -12.02 -11.82
C GLN A 184 -16.19 -11.37 -13.19
N ARG A 185 -15.61 -10.17 -13.38
CA ARG A 185 -15.59 -9.49 -14.69
C ARG A 185 -14.82 -10.27 -15.76
N PHE A 186 -13.77 -10.99 -15.35
CA PHE A 186 -13.00 -11.85 -16.24
C PHE A 186 -13.79 -13.10 -16.67
N LEU A 187 -14.57 -13.70 -15.77
CA LEU A 187 -15.44 -14.85 -16.09
C LEU A 187 -16.65 -14.45 -16.92
N ASP A 188 -17.32 -13.36 -16.53
CA ASP A 188 -18.49 -12.82 -17.21
C ASP A 188 -18.28 -11.33 -17.49
N PRO A 189 -17.93 -10.96 -18.74
CA PRO A 189 -17.77 -9.58 -19.14
C PRO A 189 -19.00 -8.68 -18.92
N THR A 190 -20.19 -9.28 -18.76
CA THR A 190 -21.43 -8.54 -18.56
C THR A 190 -21.76 -8.26 -17.10
N TRP A 191 -21.07 -8.89 -16.13
CA TRP A 191 -21.34 -8.76 -14.69
C TRP A 191 -21.28 -7.31 -14.17
N LEU A 192 -20.38 -6.50 -14.74
CA LEU A 192 -20.25 -5.07 -14.45
C LEU A 192 -20.56 -4.22 -15.69
N ARG A 193 -21.72 -4.47 -16.30
CA ARG A 193 -22.21 -3.67 -17.43
C ARG A 193 -22.30 -2.20 -17.01
N GLY A 194 -21.60 -1.34 -17.75
CA GLY A 194 -21.59 0.11 -17.52
C GLY A 194 -20.43 0.63 -16.66
N TRP A 195 -19.56 -0.23 -16.12
CA TRP A 195 -18.31 0.27 -15.55
C TRP A 195 -17.37 0.70 -16.70
N PRO A 196 -16.92 1.96 -16.76
CA PRO A 196 -16.06 2.44 -17.86
C PRO A 196 -14.67 1.80 -17.95
N LEU A 197 -14.31 0.90 -17.03
CA LEU A 197 -12.97 0.36 -16.92
C LEU A 197 -12.95 -1.08 -17.43
N ASP A 198 -12.22 -1.32 -18.52
CA ASP A 198 -11.89 -2.67 -18.95
C ASP A 198 -10.59 -3.09 -18.26
N PHE A 199 -10.68 -4.03 -17.33
CA PHE A 199 -9.55 -4.52 -16.57
C PHE A 199 -9.58 -6.04 -16.46
N GLY A 200 -8.39 -6.64 -16.58
CA GLY A 200 -8.19 -8.06 -16.38
C GLY A 200 -8.26 -8.47 -14.90
N PRO A 201 -8.19 -9.77 -14.61
CA PRO A 201 -8.19 -10.26 -13.24
C PRO A 201 -6.86 -9.90 -12.54
N ILE A 202 -6.94 -9.43 -11.30
CA ILE A 202 -5.77 -9.08 -10.48
C ILE A 202 -4.97 -10.34 -10.10
N LEU A 203 -5.70 -11.39 -9.74
CA LEU A 203 -5.16 -12.72 -9.48
C LEU A 203 -5.81 -13.71 -10.43
N TYR A 204 -5.00 -14.58 -11.01
CA TYR A 204 -5.46 -15.64 -11.89
C TYR A 204 -5.70 -16.92 -11.09
N PHE A 205 -6.91 -17.46 -11.22
CA PHE A 205 -7.36 -18.67 -10.54
C PHE A 205 -7.60 -19.78 -11.57
N ARG A 206 -7.32 -21.04 -11.21
CA ARG A 206 -7.51 -22.18 -12.10
C ARG A 206 -8.98 -22.59 -12.18
N GLN A 207 -9.66 -22.58 -11.03
CA GLN A 207 -11.07 -22.92 -10.92
C GLN A 207 -11.87 -21.76 -10.29
N PRO A 208 -13.16 -21.59 -10.63
CA PRO A 208 -14.00 -20.56 -10.02
C PRO A 208 -14.09 -20.61 -8.50
N SER A 209 -14.00 -21.80 -7.90
CA SER A 209 -13.99 -21.99 -6.44
C SER A 209 -12.72 -21.48 -5.76
N ASP A 210 -11.60 -21.40 -6.48
CA ASP A 210 -10.30 -21.03 -5.92
C ASP A 210 -10.28 -19.57 -5.45
N VAL A 211 -11.15 -18.71 -5.98
CA VAL A 211 -11.28 -17.32 -5.50
C VAL A 211 -11.67 -17.26 -4.03
N PHE A 212 -12.47 -18.22 -3.55
CA PHE A 212 -12.85 -18.29 -2.14
C PHE A 212 -11.78 -19.01 -1.32
N ILE A 213 -11.25 -20.12 -1.83
CA ILE A 213 -10.32 -20.98 -1.10
C ILE A 213 -8.94 -20.33 -0.98
N LEU A 214 -8.45 -19.65 -2.01
CA LEU A 214 -7.11 -19.07 -2.04
C LEU A 214 -7.09 -17.58 -1.72
N ALA A 215 -8.02 -16.79 -2.26
CA ALA A 215 -7.98 -15.34 -2.07
C ALA A 215 -8.32 -14.93 -0.63
N ILE A 216 -9.23 -15.63 0.05
CA ILE A 216 -9.58 -15.30 1.44
C ILE A 216 -8.37 -15.50 2.38
N PRO A 217 -7.71 -16.67 2.43
CA PRO A 217 -6.50 -16.83 3.24
C PRO A 217 -5.36 -15.88 2.83
N PHE A 218 -5.19 -15.65 1.53
CA PHE A 218 -4.20 -14.69 1.01
C PHE A 218 -4.41 -13.31 1.61
N VAL A 219 -5.63 -12.77 1.51
CA VAL A 219 -5.96 -11.44 2.01
C VAL A 219 -5.91 -11.37 3.54
N LEU A 220 -6.34 -12.43 4.23
CA LEU A 220 -6.24 -12.50 5.69
C LEU A 220 -4.78 -12.42 6.15
N LEU A 221 -3.88 -13.17 5.53
CA LEU A 221 -2.44 -13.12 5.85
C LEU A 221 -1.87 -11.72 5.66
N LEU A 222 -2.20 -11.05 4.55
CA LEU A 222 -1.78 -9.66 4.30
C LEU A 222 -2.29 -8.69 5.38
N ALA A 223 -3.57 -8.78 5.72
CA ALA A 223 -4.19 -7.89 6.69
C ALA A 223 -3.64 -8.10 8.10
N PHE A 224 -3.53 -9.36 8.54
CA PHE A 224 -2.99 -9.69 9.86
C PHE A 224 -1.53 -9.29 9.99
N GLY A 225 -0.69 -9.62 9.02
CA GLY A 225 0.73 -9.28 9.10
C GLY A 225 0.99 -7.78 8.99
N GLY A 226 0.22 -7.05 8.17
CA GLY A 226 0.33 -5.59 8.08
C GLY A 226 -0.11 -4.83 9.35
N HIS A 227 -1.03 -5.40 10.13
CA HIS A 227 -1.52 -4.81 11.38
C HIS A 227 -0.91 -5.43 12.64
N TRP A 228 -0.09 -6.47 12.54
CA TRP A 228 0.48 -7.18 13.68
C TRP A 228 1.23 -6.26 14.66
N GLY A 229 1.99 -5.29 14.13
CA GLY A 229 2.72 -4.31 14.95
C GLY A 229 1.81 -3.40 15.77
N LEU A 230 0.56 -3.19 15.34
CA LEU A 230 -0.44 -2.46 16.13
C LEU A 230 -0.95 -3.34 17.28
N VAL A 231 -1.11 -4.65 17.07
CA VAL A 231 -1.68 -5.59 18.07
C VAL A 231 -0.85 -5.64 19.35
N ARG A 232 0.48 -5.70 19.25
CA ARG A 232 1.37 -5.80 20.41
C ARG A 232 1.54 -4.49 21.20
N GLY A 233 1.41 -3.33 20.56
CA GLY A 233 1.41 -2.05 21.28
C GLY A 233 0.06 -1.87 21.96
N GLY A 234 -0.07 -2.29 23.23
CA GLY A 234 -1.25 -1.96 24.04
C GLY A 234 -1.52 -0.47 23.97
N ASN A 235 -2.74 -0.09 23.61
CA ASN A 235 -3.28 1.20 23.99
C ASN A 235 -3.80 1.07 25.42
#